data_AF-A0A1F8BE64-F1
#
_entry.id   AF-A0A1F8BE64-F1
#
_cell.length_a   1.000
_cell.length_b   1.000
_cell.length_c   1.000
_cell.angle_alpha   90.00
_cell.angle_beta   90.00
_cell.angle_gamma   90.00
#
_symmetry.space_group_name_H-M   'P 1'
#
loop_
_entity.id
_entity.type
_entity.pdbx_description
1 polymer ?
#
loop_
_entity_poly.entity_id
_entity_poly.type
_entity_poly.pdbx_seq_one_letter_code
_entity_poly.pdbx_strand_id
1 'polypeptide(L)'
;MKIENLEKIISQRIENRDNFSNSYTVFLKKAGRKKIAEKLGEESIETIIEIIKSDKKRIIYETADLIYHLMVALSISGIKWKDIESELEKRNIIISRTRKTKSKPHLYILLHVHKCAGSTLRHHIIRSLKSGEYLIFRKSVDSDFEDRQKIEKYLKKQSRDKLKKIRFITGHGTFYGIHKFFPDSEPRYIVFLRNPFLRTVSNYNFFVQTKDDGHGSRKSIFDSRHHVKDFKSWFTKTDIMQNYITRFLRLRVMNVGMTKKLTEKDIIFIKNVFKDFYFIGLTERQEDYLFLYGLFGVKRFYEDRNVSVRYYEPGRQDEIIFKKMNQFDYEIYEDSIQLNKKFRLNKKNNYNKVVGKVRKMRGKTKILKNKYKKIERL
;
A
#
# COMPACT_ATOMS: atom_id res chain seq x y z
N MET A 1 29.56 7.49 -30.76
CA MET A 1 30.13 8.75 -30.25
C MET A 1 29.74 8.90 -28.78
N LYS A 2 30.65 9.33 -27.89
CA LYS A 2 30.30 9.62 -26.47
C LYS A 2 29.74 11.04 -26.33
N ILE A 3 28.92 11.32 -25.31
CA ILE A 3 28.27 12.64 -25.13
C ILE A 3 29.31 13.74 -24.88
N GLU A 4 30.37 13.45 -24.14
CA GLU A 4 31.46 14.38 -23.87
C GLU A 4 32.22 14.75 -25.15
N ASN A 5 32.29 13.83 -26.13
CA ASN A 5 32.87 14.12 -27.43
C ASN A 5 31.94 15.02 -28.25
N LEU A 6 30.62 14.79 -28.18
CA LEU A 6 29.64 15.66 -28.83
C LEU A 6 29.65 17.07 -28.24
N GLU A 7 29.72 17.20 -26.92
CA GLU A 7 29.85 18.47 -26.21
C GLU A 7 31.09 19.23 -26.70
N LYS A 8 32.25 18.57 -26.76
CA LYS A 8 33.50 19.16 -27.26
C LYS A 8 33.36 19.66 -28.70
N ILE A 9 32.78 18.85 -29.59
CA ILE A 9 32.59 19.22 -31.00
C ILE A 9 31.67 20.44 -31.12
N ILE A 10 30.57 20.46 -30.36
CA ILE A 10 29.62 21.57 -30.33
C ILE A 10 30.31 22.84 -29.83
N SER A 11 31.00 22.79 -28.69
CA SER A 11 31.72 23.94 -28.13
C SER A 11 32.81 24.45 -29.06
N GLN A 12 33.61 23.56 -29.66
CA GLN A 12 34.64 23.94 -30.64
C GLN A 12 34.07 24.69 -31.85
N ARG A 13 32.93 24.24 -32.38
CA ARG A 13 32.24 24.90 -33.51
C ARG A 13 31.66 26.25 -33.09
N ILE A 14 31.13 26.35 -31.88
CA ILE A 14 30.54 27.57 -31.32
C ILE A 14 31.61 28.63 -31.01
N GLU A 15 32.78 28.22 -30.52
CA GLU A 15 33.91 29.08 -30.16
C GLU A 15 34.70 29.53 -31.40
N ASN A 16 35.02 28.60 -32.32
CA ASN A 16 35.76 28.88 -33.55
C ASN A 16 34.84 29.13 -34.74
N ARG A 17 33.78 29.93 -34.55
CA ARG A 17 32.69 30.09 -35.53
C ARG A 17 33.14 30.54 -36.91
N ASP A 18 34.27 31.26 -37.00
CA ASP A 18 34.81 31.77 -38.26
C ASP A 18 35.46 30.65 -39.09
N ASN A 19 36.03 29.63 -38.44
CA ASN A 19 36.59 28.44 -39.07
C ASN A 19 35.52 27.37 -39.42
N PHE A 20 34.29 27.52 -38.90
CA PHE A 20 33.18 26.58 -39.08
C PHE A 20 31.92 27.25 -39.60
N SER A 21 32.06 28.27 -40.45
CA SER A 21 30.95 29.10 -40.96
C SER A 21 29.80 28.29 -41.59
N ASN A 22 30.11 27.16 -42.23
CA ASN A 22 29.13 26.25 -42.86
C ASN A 22 28.55 25.19 -41.90
N SER A 23 28.92 25.21 -40.61
CA SER A 23 28.40 24.25 -39.65
C SER A 23 26.95 24.57 -39.26
N TYR A 24 26.10 23.56 -39.27
CA TYR A 24 24.73 23.66 -38.75
C TYR A 24 24.68 24.17 -37.30
N THR A 25 25.67 23.82 -36.49
CA THR A 25 25.81 24.31 -35.10
C THR A 25 26.02 25.83 -35.05
N VAL A 26 26.85 26.36 -35.96
CA VAL A 26 27.11 27.81 -36.08
C VAL A 26 25.88 28.53 -36.61
N PHE A 27 25.16 27.94 -37.56
CA PHE A 27 23.88 28.45 -38.03
C PHE A 27 22.86 28.57 -36.88
N LEU A 28 22.65 27.52 -36.10
CA LEU A 28 21.74 27.53 -34.96
C LEU A 28 22.13 28.60 -33.92
N LYS A 29 23.42 28.73 -33.62
CA LYS A 29 23.93 29.78 -32.72
C LYS A 29 23.61 31.18 -33.25
N LYS A 30 23.83 31.43 -34.56
CA LYS A 30 23.53 32.71 -35.21
C LYS A 30 22.02 33.00 -35.23
N ALA A 31 21.19 31.98 -35.46
CA ALA A 31 19.72 32.09 -35.46
C ALA A 31 19.13 32.36 -34.05
N GLY A 32 19.89 32.06 -32.99
CA GLY A 32 19.56 32.41 -31.62
C GLY A 32 18.60 31.43 -30.93
N ARG A 33 18.33 31.72 -29.65
CA ARG A 33 17.62 30.80 -28.72
C ARG A 33 16.25 30.35 -29.20
N LYS A 34 15.51 31.22 -29.90
CA LYS A 34 14.18 30.91 -30.43
C LYS A 34 14.24 29.74 -31.42
N LYS A 35 15.13 29.81 -32.41
CA LYS A 35 15.24 28.77 -33.45
C LYS A 35 15.70 27.43 -32.86
N ILE A 36 16.58 27.48 -31.86
CA ILE A 36 17.07 26.29 -31.16
C ILE A 36 15.94 25.63 -30.36
N ALA A 37 15.13 26.41 -29.65
CA ALA A 37 14.00 25.89 -28.89
C ALA A 37 12.91 25.31 -29.80
N GLU A 38 12.64 25.94 -30.95
CA GLU A 38 11.75 25.40 -31.99
C GLU A 38 12.20 24.01 -32.45
N LYS A 39 13.47 23.87 -32.86
CA LYS A 39 14.01 22.58 -33.28
C LYS A 39 13.97 21.54 -32.16
N LEU A 40 14.39 21.91 -30.94
CA LEU A 40 14.33 21.00 -29.79
C LEU A 40 12.90 20.49 -29.52
N GLY A 41 11.90 21.37 -29.65
CA GLY A 41 10.49 21.03 -29.49
C GLY A 41 9.98 20.11 -30.60
N GLU A 42 10.36 20.39 -31.86
CA GLU A 42 10.04 19.55 -33.03
C GLU A 42 10.55 18.12 -32.84
N GLU A 43 11.86 17.95 -32.57
CA GLU A 43 12.46 16.62 -32.36
C GLU A 43 11.84 15.87 -31.17
N SER A 44 11.44 16.61 -30.13
CA SER A 44 10.77 16.03 -28.96
C SER A 44 9.41 15.44 -29.34
N ILE A 45 8.62 16.15 -30.16
CA ILE A 45 7.31 15.70 -30.62
C ILE A 45 7.45 14.53 -31.59
N GLU A 46 8.38 14.60 -32.53
CA GLU A 46 8.64 13.53 -33.50
C GLU A 46 9.09 12.25 -32.79
N THR A 47 10.01 12.35 -31.82
CA THR A 47 10.41 11.21 -30.97
C THR A 47 9.20 10.57 -30.26
N ILE A 48 8.29 11.38 -29.71
CA ILE A 48 7.08 10.88 -29.04
C ILE A 48 6.16 10.15 -30.03
N ILE A 49 5.94 10.73 -31.21
CA ILE A 49 5.11 10.13 -32.26
C ILE A 49 5.67 8.78 -32.69
N GLU A 50 6.98 8.68 -32.90
CA GLU A 50 7.62 7.44 -33.35
C GLU A 50 7.65 6.36 -32.25
N ILE A 51 7.71 6.77 -30.97
CA ILE A 51 7.49 5.86 -29.82
C ILE A 51 6.08 5.29 -29.84
N ILE A 52 5.06 6.11 -30.08
CA ILE A 52 3.67 5.66 -30.16
C ILE A 52 3.48 4.67 -31.32
N LYS A 53 4.11 4.94 -32.47
CA LYS A 53 4.09 4.06 -33.65
C LYS A 53 4.93 2.79 -33.47
N SER A 54 5.77 2.71 -32.43
CA SER A 54 6.68 1.59 -32.17
C SER A 54 7.71 1.32 -33.30
N ASP A 55 8.06 2.32 -34.11
CA ASP A 55 9.11 2.20 -35.13
C ASP A 55 10.50 2.40 -34.51
N LYS A 56 11.18 1.28 -34.23
CA LYS A 56 12.50 1.30 -33.58
C LYS A 56 13.56 2.08 -34.35
N LYS A 57 13.54 2.05 -35.69
CA LYS A 57 14.57 2.75 -36.49
C LYS A 57 14.36 4.25 -36.40
N ARG A 58 13.12 4.69 -36.53
CA ARG A 58 12.74 6.09 -36.40
C ARG A 58 12.97 6.62 -34.99
N ILE A 59 12.60 5.85 -33.95
CA ILE A 59 12.89 6.23 -32.56
C ILE A 59 14.38 6.51 -32.34
N ILE A 60 15.27 5.66 -32.85
CA ILE A 60 16.72 5.86 -32.72
C ILE A 60 17.15 7.14 -33.44
N TYR A 61 16.63 7.39 -34.64
CA TYR A 61 16.92 8.57 -35.44
C TYR A 61 16.48 9.86 -34.72
N GLU A 62 15.19 9.98 -34.37
CA GLU A 62 14.66 11.19 -33.72
C GLU A 62 15.27 11.40 -32.32
N THR A 63 15.60 10.32 -31.60
CA THR A 63 16.28 10.44 -30.30
C THR A 63 17.70 11.00 -30.46
N ALA A 64 18.41 10.64 -31.53
CA ALA A 64 19.74 11.18 -31.79
C ALA A 64 19.69 12.68 -32.08
N ASP A 65 18.72 13.12 -32.88
CA ASP A 65 18.51 14.54 -33.22
C ASP A 65 18.03 15.33 -32.00
N LEU A 66 17.13 14.76 -31.20
CA LEU A 66 16.72 15.32 -29.91
C LEU A 66 17.91 15.55 -28.98
N ILE A 67 18.78 14.55 -28.81
CA ILE A 67 19.99 14.67 -27.97
C ILE A 67 20.91 15.76 -28.54
N TYR A 68 21.10 15.80 -29.86
CA TYR A 68 21.92 16.82 -30.49
C TYR A 68 21.40 18.24 -30.20
N HIS A 69 20.11 18.49 -30.45
CA HIS A 69 19.49 19.80 -30.23
C HIS A 69 19.47 20.19 -28.75
N LEU A 70 19.30 19.22 -27.85
CA LEU A 70 19.41 19.45 -26.41
C LEU A 70 20.84 19.90 -26.04
N MET A 71 21.87 19.24 -26.56
CA MET A 71 23.27 19.58 -26.29
C MET A 71 23.64 20.98 -26.82
N VAL A 72 23.12 21.37 -27.99
CA VAL A 72 23.28 22.74 -28.52
C VAL A 72 22.62 23.77 -27.61
N ALA A 73 21.39 23.49 -27.14
CA ALA A 73 20.67 24.37 -26.23
C ALA A 73 21.40 24.55 -24.88
N LEU A 74 21.94 23.46 -24.32
CA LEU A 74 22.73 23.48 -23.09
C LEU A 74 24.01 24.31 -23.25
N SER A 75 24.76 24.09 -24.35
CA SER A 75 25.99 24.81 -24.64
C SER A 75 25.77 26.33 -24.72
N ILE A 76 24.73 26.77 -25.43
CA ILE A 76 24.38 28.20 -25.55
C ILE A 76 23.83 28.80 -24.25
N SER A 77 23.34 27.94 -23.34
CA SER A 77 22.92 28.33 -22.00
C SER A 77 24.08 28.33 -20.99
N GLY A 78 25.30 27.99 -21.41
CA GLY A 78 26.47 27.88 -20.55
C GLY A 78 26.40 26.71 -19.55
N ILE A 79 25.53 25.72 -19.81
CA ILE A 79 25.34 24.55 -18.96
C ILE A 79 26.22 23.42 -19.53
N LYS A 80 27.11 22.88 -18.70
CA LYS A 80 27.98 21.76 -19.11
C LYS A 80 27.24 20.45 -18.94
N TRP A 81 27.61 19.45 -19.75
CA TRP A 81 27.11 18.09 -19.56
C TRP A 81 27.38 17.59 -18.14
N LYS A 82 28.54 17.94 -17.57
CA LYS A 82 28.89 17.63 -16.18
C LYS A 82 27.90 18.18 -15.14
N ASP A 83 27.25 19.30 -15.41
CA ASP A 83 26.23 19.88 -14.52
C ASP A 83 24.95 19.04 -14.58
N ILE A 84 24.58 18.58 -15.78
CA ILE A 84 23.49 17.62 -16.00
C ILE A 84 23.83 16.28 -15.37
N GLU A 85 25.05 15.77 -15.54
CA GLU A 85 25.52 14.56 -14.86
C GLU A 85 25.46 14.72 -13.36
N SER A 86 25.90 15.85 -12.80
CA SER A 86 25.84 16.10 -11.36
C SER A 86 24.40 16.13 -10.84
N GLU A 87 23.47 16.70 -11.62
CA GLU A 87 22.04 16.70 -11.29
C GLU A 87 21.42 15.31 -11.46
N LEU A 88 21.76 14.58 -12.52
CA LEU A 88 21.39 13.18 -12.73
C LEU A 88 22.05 12.27 -11.70
N GLU A 89 23.20 12.62 -11.15
CA GLU A 89 23.91 11.96 -10.06
C GLU A 89 23.30 12.31 -8.72
N LYS A 90 22.77 13.51 -8.51
CA LYS A 90 21.96 13.84 -7.32
C LYS A 90 20.62 13.10 -7.36
N ARG A 91 19.96 13.07 -8.52
CA ARG A 91 18.78 12.24 -8.78
C ARG A 91 19.13 10.76 -8.73
N ASN A 92 20.32 10.38 -9.16
CA ASN A 92 20.84 9.04 -8.95
C ASN A 92 21.22 8.83 -7.50
N ILE A 93 21.68 9.76 -6.67
CA ILE A 93 21.86 9.54 -5.23
C ILE A 93 20.47 9.37 -4.57
N ILE A 94 19.42 9.95 -5.15
CA ILE A 94 18.02 9.64 -4.85
C ILE A 94 17.60 8.24 -5.38
N ILE A 95 18.13 7.77 -6.53
CA ILE A 95 17.80 6.49 -7.22
C ILE A 95 18.83 5.32 -6.97
N SER A 96 20.01 5.56 -6.39
CA SER A 96 21.25 4.76 -6.35
C SER A 96 21.83 4.63 -4.92
N ARG A 97 21.35 5.44 -3.95
CA ARG A 97 21.23 4.98 -2.54
C ARG A 97 20.48 3.64 -2.43
N THR A 98 19.87 3.19 -3.51
CA THR A 98 19.20 1.91 -3.70
C THR A 98 20.13 0.70 -3.91
N ARG A 99 21.46 0.81 -4.13
CA ARG A 99 22.42 -0.36 -4.13
C ARG A 99 23.88 0.10 -3.91
N LYS A 100 24.67 -0.19 -2.86
CA LYS A 100 24.70 -1.17 -1.75
C LYS A 100 24.71 -0.47 -0.38
N THR A 101 23.60 0.16 0.01
CA THR A 101 23.32 0.38 1.43
C THR A 101 22.56 -0.85 1.93
N LYS A 102 22.66 -1.22 3.23
CA LYS A 102 21.69 -2.16 3.82
C LYS A 102 20.30 -1.67 3.39
N SER A 103 19.57 -2.45 2.59
CA SER A 103 18.22 -2.10 2.14
C SER A 103 17.45 -1.55 3.33
N LYS A 104 16.82 -0.38 3.20
CA LYS A 104 16.00 0.17 4.29
C LYS A 104 15.11 -0.95 4.83
N PRO A 105 15.10 -1.18 6.16
CA PRO A 105 14.29 -2.25 6.70
C PRO A 105 12.83 -2.03 6.29
N HIS A 106 12.14 -3.11 5.96
CA HIS A 106 10.73 -3.02 5.61
C HIS A 106 9.91 -2.64 6.85
N LEU A 107 9.05 -1.64 6.69
CA LEU A 107 8.00 -1.29 7.62
C LEU A 107 6.68 -1.81 7.08
N TYR A 108 6.15 -2.87 7.69
CA TYR A 108 4.86 -3.42 7.31
C TYR A 108 3.74 -2.64 8.01
N ILE A 109 2.81 -2.10 7.22
CA ILE A 109 1.73 -1.25 7.73
C ILE A 109 0.41 -1.90 7.36
N LEU A 110 -0.24 -2.52 8.34
CA LEU A 110 -1.52 -3.18 8.16
C LEU A 110 -2.68 -2.25 8.52
N LEU A 111 -3.43 -1.83 7.51
CA LEU A 111 -4.73 -1.19 7.70
C LEU A 111 -5.74 -2.26 8.13
N HIS A 112 -6.07 -2.25 9.42
CA HIS A 112 -6.86 -3.32 10.02
C HIS A 112 -8.36 -2.99 9.99
N VAL A 113 -9.05 -3.44 8.94
CA VAL A 113 -10.52 -3.40 8.85
C VAL A 113 -11.12 -4.35 9.88
N HIS A 114 -12.11 -3.86 10.64
CA HIS A 114 -12.80 -4.66 11.65
C HIS A 114 -13.33 -5.99 11.08
N LYS A 115 -13.01 -7.08 11.78
CA LYS A 115 -13.42 -8.47 11.48
C LYS A 115 -12.80 -9.08 10.21
N CYS A 116 -11.79 -8.45 9.62
CA CYS A 116 -11.03 -8.98 8.48
C CYS A 116 -9.62 -9.51 8.86
N ALA A 117 -9.06 -9.11 10.01
CA ALA A 117 -7.82 -9.68 10.52
C ALA A 117 -7.95 -10.00 12.01
N GLY A 118 -8.07 -11.29 12.34
CA GLY A 118 -8.49 -11.72 13.68
C GLY A 118 -7.58 -11.30 14.84
N SER A 119 -8.09 -11.49 16.06
CA SER A 119 -7.34 -11.36 17.32
C SER A 119 -6.05 -12.21 17.33
N THR A 120 -6.09 -13.35 16.61
CA THR A 120 -4.95 -14.23 16.35
C THR A 120 -3.76 -13.49 15.74
N LEU A 121 -3.98 -12.58 14.78
CA LEU A 121 -2.88 -11.85 14.16
C LEU A 121 -2.16 -10.94 15.17
N ARG A 122 -2.94 -10.17 15.95
CA ARG A 122 -2.38 -9.35 17.04
C ARG A 122 -1.58 -10.21 18.02
N HIS A 123 -2.08 -11.40 18.34
CA HIS A 123 -1.42 -12.33 19.24
C HIS A 123 -0.07 -12.80 18.69
N HIS A 124 0.00 -13.15 17.40
CA HIS A 124 1.27 -13.51 16.76
C HIS A 124 2.24 -12.34 16.71
N ILE A 125 1.78 -11.11 16.44
CA ILE A 125 2.62 -9.91 16.43
C ILE A 125 3.27 -9.71 17.80
N ILE A 126 2.47 -9.62 18.85
CA ILE A 126 2.94 -9.37 20.23
C ILE A 126 3.92 -10.45 20.70
N ARG A 127 3.72 -11.70 20.27
CA ARG A 127 4.59 -12.82 20.69
C ARG A 127 5.78 -13.09 19.79
N SER A 128 5.84 -12.49 18.61
CA SER A 128 6.94 -12.72 17.65
C SER A 128 7.91 -11.54 17.57
N LEU A 129 7.43 -10.34 17.83
CA LEU A 129 8.22 -9.10 17.80
C LEU A 129 8.55 -8.66 19.23
N LYS A 130 9.73 -8.05 19.41
CA LYS A 130 10.13 -7.48 20.70
C LYS A 130 9.31 -6.23 21.00
N SER A 131 9.19 -5.90 22.29
CA SER A 131 8.67 -4.59 22.71
C SER A 131 9.48 -3.48 22.03
N GLY A 132 8.79 -2.52 21.41
CA GLY A 132 9.42 -1.45 20.63
C GLY A 132 9.73 -1.78 19.17
N GLU A 133 9.37 -2.96 18.65
CA GLU A 133 9.42 -3.27 17.21
C GLU A 133 8.08 -3.09 16.50
N TYR A 134 7.01 -2.74 17.22
CA TYR A 134 5.68 -2.59 16.65
C TYR A 134 4.88 -1.45 17.30
N LEU A 135 3.89 -0.93 16.56
CA LEU A 135 2.87 -0.02 17.07
C LEU A 135 1.46 -0.59 16.78
N ILE A 136 0.57 -0.50 17.77
CA ILE A 136 -0.82 -0.92 17.63
C ILE A 136 -1.72 0.26 18.04
N PHE A 137 -2.38 0.88 17.06
CA PHE A 137 -3.30 2.00 17.27
C PHE A 137 -4.75 1.49 17.37
N ARG A 138 -5.29 1.44 18.57
CA ARG A 138 -6.66 0.97 18.86
C ARG A 138 -7.22 1.76 20.04
N LYS A 139 -8.54 1.90 20.12
CA LYS A 139 -9.21 2.37 21.33
C LYS A 139 -8.96 1.42 22.53
N SER A 140 -8.47 1.97 23.64
CA SER A 140 -8.41 1.31 24.94
C SER A 140 -9.10 2.21 25.98
N VAL A 141 -9.53 1.64 27.11
CA VAL A 141 -10.25 2.36 28.19
C VAL A 141 -9.45 3.58 28.67
N ASP A 142 -8.12 3.53 28.55
CA ASP A 142 -7.19 4.57 29.01
C ASP A 142 -6.46 5.32 27.87
N SER A 143 -6.90 5.19 26.60
CA SER A 143 -6.20 5.88 25.49
C SER A 143 -7.02 6.15 24.22
N ASP A 144 -6.93 7.39 23.73
CA ASP A 144 -7.65 7.95 22.57
C ASP A 144 -7.02 7.70 21.17
N PHE A 145 -6.35 6.58 20.93
CA PHE A 145 -5.57 6.38 19.68
C PHE A 145 -6.35 5.77 18.49
N GLU A 146 -7.55 6.27 18.21
CA GLU A 146 -8.21 6.08 16.89
C GLU A 146 -8.27 7.36 16.05
N ASP A 147 -8.03 8.50 16.69
CA ASP A 147 -7.99 9.81 16.05
C ASP A 147 -6.65 10.03 15.35
N ARG A 148 -6.71 10.41 14.07
CA ARG A 148 -5.52 10.62 13.24
C ARG A 148 -4.63 11.72 13.81
N GLN A 149 -5.20 12.83 14.29
CA GLN A 149 -4.42 13.95 14.81
C GLN A 149 -3.66 13.55 16.08
N LYS A 150 -4.31 12.81 16.99
CA LYS A 150 -3.67 12.27 18.21
C LYS A 150 -2.53 11.30 17.87
N ILE A 151 -2.70 10.42 16.88
CA ILE A 151 -1.64 9.52 16.41
C ILE A 151 -0.47 10.31 15.82
N GLU A 152 -0.75 11.29 14.96
CA GLU A 152 0.29 12.15 14.38
C GLU A 152 1.05 12.94 15.46
N LYS A 153 0.34 13.50 16.45
CA LYS A 153 0.94 14.18 17.62
C LYS A 153 1.83 13.24 18.43
N TYR A 154 1.39 12.01 18.66
CA TYR A 154 2.18 10.99 19.34
C TYR A 154 3.47 10.66 18.57
N LEU A 155 3.36 10.42 17.25
CA LEU A 155 4.50 10.06 16.39
C LEU A 155 5.53 11.20 16.28
N LYS A 156 5.07 12.46 16.15
CA LYS A 156 5.94 13.64 16.12
C LYS A 156 6.78 13.81 17.39
N LYS A 157 6.30 13.32 18.53
CA LYS A 157 7.01 13.37 19.82
C LYS A 157 8.02 12.26 20.02
N GLN A 158 8.05 11.23 19.16
CA GLN A 158 8.97 10.11 19.33
C GLN A 158 10.36 10.43 18.76
N SER A 159 11.41 9.94 19.43
CA SER A 159 12.77 10.04 18.90
C SER A 159 12.94 9.20 17.64
N ARG A 160 13.81 9.66 16.73
CA ARG A 160 14.12 8.95 15.49
C ARG A 160 14.64 7.53 15.74
N ASP A 161 15.42 7.33 16.80
CA ASP A 161 15.96 6.01 17.16
C ASP A 161 14.90 5.03 17.67
N LYS A 162 13.83 5.53 18.31
CA LYS A 162 12.68 4.71 18.66
C LYS A 162 11.90 4.31 17.41
N LEU A 163 11.65 5.26 16.51
CA LEU A 163 10.91 5.00 15.27
C LEU A 163 11.66 4.06 14.31
N LYS A 164 12.99 4.15 14.22
CA LYS A 164 13.85 3.24 13.43
C LYS A 164 13.71 1.76 13.81
N LYS A 165 13.34 1.47 15.07
CA LYS A 165 13.16 0.08 15.55
C LYS A 165 11.81 -0.51 15.14
N ILE A 166 10.84 0.33 14.75
CA ILE A 166 9.50 -0.12 14.39
C ILE A 166 9.54 -0.83 13.03
N ARG A 167 9.02 -2.06 13.02
CA ARG A 167 8.95 -2.95 11.85
C ARG A 167 7.52 -3.25 11.43
N PHE A 168 6.55 -3.05 12.34
CA PHE A 168 5.15 -3.36 12.09
C PHE A 168 4.19 -2.34 12.72
N ILE A 169 3.21 -1.86 11.96
CA ILE A 169 2.16 -0.95 12.45
C ILE A 169 0.80 -1.54 12.13
N THR A 170 -0.11 -1.58 13.09
CA THR A 170 -1.48 -2.07 12.88
C THR A 170 -2.47 -1.47 13.88
N GLY A 171 -3.71 -1.96 13.85
CA GLY A 171 -4.83 -1.50 14.66
C GLY A 171 -5.83 -0.69 13.84
N HIS A 172 -7.00 -0.47 14.43
CA HIS A 172 -8.10 0.20 13.75
C HIS A 172 -7.83 1.67 13.48
N GLY A 173 -6.88 2.29 14.19
CA GLY A 173 -6.42 3.67 14.02
C GLY A 173 -5.41 3.89 12.87
N THR A 174 -4.79 2.83 12.35
CA THR A 174 -3.75 2.93 11.30
C THR A 174 -4.30 3.53 10.01
N PHE A 175 -3.57 4.46 9.41
CA PHE A 175 -4.00 5.22 8.24
C PHE A 175 -2.95 5.26 7.12
N TYR A 176 -3.40 5.54 5.90
CA TYR A 176 -2.53 5.73 4.74
C TYR A 176 -1.76 7.05 4.81
N GLY A 177 -0.46 6.99 4.53
CA GLY A 177 0.48 8.09 4.72
C GLY A 177 1.24 8.08 6.05
N ILE A 178 0.93 7.16 6.98
CA ILE A 178 1.62 7.07 8.27
C ILE A 178 3.13 6.78 8.14
N HIS A 179 3.57 6.18 7.02
CA HIS A 179 4.99 5.95 6.75
C HIS A 179 5.83 7.23 6.70
N LYS A 180 5.22 8.41 6.50
CA LYS A 180 5.94 9.69 6.47
C LYS A 180 6.68 9.98 7.78
N PHE A 181 6.25 9.40 8.89
CA PHE A 181 6.93 9.47 10.19
C PHE A 181 8.11 8.48 10.31
N PHE A 182 8.33 7.62 9.32
CA PHE A 182 9.34 6.56 9.32
C PHE A 182 10.25 6.65 8.08
N PRO A 183 10.99 7.77 7.88
CA PRO A 183 11.76 8.01 6.66
C PRO A 183 12.90 7.01 6.44
N ASP A 184 13.34 6.33 7.51
CA ASP A 184 14.42 5.35 7.49
C ASP A 184 13.97 3.93 7.10
N SER A 185 12.67 3.72 6.85
CA SER A 185 12.10 2.42 6.49
C SER A 185 11.45 2.42 5.11
N GLU A 186 11.37 1.26 4.48
CA GLU A 186 10.63 1.06 3.23
C GLU A 186 9.19 0.61 3.54
N PRO A 187 8.16 1.42 3.24
CA PRO A 187 6.80 1.09 3.61
C PRO A 187 6.21 -0.03 2.74
N ARG A 188 5.52 -0.97 3.39
CA ARG A 188 4.74 -2.03 2.75
C ARG A 188 3.33 -2.02 3.32
N TYR A 189 2.42 -1.37 2.61
CA TYR A 189 1.02 -1.35 3.00
C TYR A 189 0.36 -2.69 2.75
N ILE A 190 -0.40 -3.12 3.74
CA ILE A 190 -1.15 -4.37 3.72
C ILE A 190 -2.58 -4.05 4.17
N VAL A 191 -3.55 -4.71 3.55
CA VAL A 191 -4.93 -4.77 4.06
C VAL A 191 -5.41 -6.21 3.96
N PHE A 192 -6.24 -6.61 4.91
CA PHE A 192 -7.03 -7.83 4.79
C PHE A 192 -8.48 -7.45 4.65
N LEU A 193 -9.15 -8.05 3.66
CA LEU A 193 -10.57 -7.93 3.45
C LEU A 193 -11.24 -9.29 3.64
N ARG A 194 -12.56 -9.25 3.73
CA ARG A 194 -13.43 -10.40 3.90
C ARG A 194 -14.67 -10.12 3.05
N ASN A 195 -15.31 -11.17 2.56
CA ASN A 195 -16.62 -11.08 1.96
C ASN A 195 -17.51 -10.16 2.83
N PRO A 196 -18.10 -9.10 2.24
CA PRO A 196 -18.79 -8.06 3.01
C PRO A 196 -19.88 -8.61 3.94
N PHE A 197 -20.63 -9.60 3.46
CA PHE A 197 -21.69 -10.23 4.23
C PHE A 197 -21.14 -11.05 5.41
N LEU A 198 -20.17 -11.92 5.15
CA LEU A 198 -19.54 -12.72 6.22
C LEU A 198 -18.81 -11.85 7.26
N ARG A 199 -18.26 -10.70 6.85
CA ARG A 199 -17.70 -9.70 7.76
C ARG A 199 -18.75 -9.14 8.68
N THR A 200 -19.90 -8.72 8.14
CA THR A 200 -20.98 -8.13 8.92
C THR A 200 -21.66 -9.15 9.84
N VAL A 201 -21.88 -10.39 9.39
CA VAL A 201 -22.31 -11.49 10.27
C VAL A 201 -21.32 -11.73 11.40
N SER A 202 -20.01 -11.73 11.11
CA SER A 202 -18.99 -11.88 12.15
C SER A 202 -18.96 -10.71 13.13
N ASN A 203 -19.31 -9.51 12.68
CA ASN A 203 -19.43 -8.33 13.53
C ASN A 203 -20.66 -8.41 14.44
N TYR A 204 -21.81 -8.80 13.88
CA TYR A 204 -23.04 -9.05 14.62
C TYR A 204 -22.81 -10.08 15.74
N ASN A 205 -22.31 -11.27 15.39
CA ASN A 205 -22.02 -12.34 16.37
C ASN A 205 -21.04 -11.88 17.46
N PHE A 206 -20.11 -10.97 17.15
CA PHE A 206 -19.21 -10.40 18.13
C PHE A 206 -19.90 -9.43 19.09
N PHE A 207 -20.80 -8.59 18.59
CA PHE A 207 -21.58 -7.68 19.42
C PHE A 207 -22.54 -8.43 20.35
N VAL A 208 -23.17 -9.52 19.88
CA VAL A 208 -24.02 -10.38 20.72
C VAL A 208 -23.25 -11.02 21.88
N GLN A 209 -22.00 -11.42 21.65
CA GLN A 209 -21.16 -12.08 22.67
C GLN A 209 -20.66 -11.15 23.77
N THR A 210 -20.45 -9.88 23.46
CA THR A 210 -19.93 -8.93 24.43
C THR A 210 -21.07 -8.46 25.33
N LYS A 211 -21.00 -8.70 26.64
CA LYS A 211 -21.89 -8.07 27.63
C LYS A 211 -21.96 -6.56 27.36
N ASP A 212 -23.15 -5.96 27.48
CA ASP A 212 -23.32 -4.52 27.27
C ASP A 212 -22.41 -3.75 28.24
N ASP A 213 -21.40 -3.07 27.69
CA ASP A 213 -20.45 -2.23 28.43
C ASP A 213 -20.78 -0.73 28.26
N GLY A 214 -21.95 -0.40 27.70
CA GLY A 214 -22.43 0.97 27.54
C GLY A 214 -21.76 1.76 26.41
N HIS A 215 -20.82 1.19 25.64
CA HIS A 215 -20.11 1.92 24.59
C HIS A 215 -20.81 1.85 23.21
N GLY A 216 -21.36 3.01 22.80
CA GLY A 216 -21.56 3.48 21.42
C GLY A 216 -22.15 2.50 20.40
N SER A 217 -21.30 1.69 19.75
CA SER A 217 -21.71 0.76 18.69
C SER A 217 -22.42 -0.50 19.22
N ARG A 218 -22.25 -0.84 20.50
CA ARG A 218 -22.85 -2.03 21.12
C ARG A 218 -24.30 -1.81 21.54
N LYS A 219 -24.67 -0.58 21.91
CA LYS A 219 -26.07 -0.19 22.15
C LYS A 219 -26.99 -0.45 20.95
N SER A 220 -26.44 -0.42 19.73
CA SER A 220 -27.26 -0.61 18.51
C SER A 220 -27.87 -2.02 18.42
N ILE A 221 -27.24 -3.03 19.04
CA ILE A 221 -27.69 -4.43 18.93
C ILE A 221 -28.79 -4.80 19.93
N PHE A 222 -28.94 -4.02 21.00
CA PHE A 222 -29.99 -4.22 21.98
C PHE A 222 -31.19 -3.30 21.68
N ASP A 223 -32.40 -3.77 21.92
CA ASP A 223 -33.61 -2.94 21.92
C ASP A 223 -33.76 -2.18 23.24
N SER A 224 -34.83 -1.39 23.39
CA SER A 224 -35.10 -0.63 24.62
C SER A 224 -35.33 -1.51 25.85
N ARG A 225 -35.63 -2.80 25.66
CA ARG A 225 -35.82 -3.81 26.71
C ARG A 225 -34.58 -4.69 26.92
N HIS A 226 -33.44 -4.32 26.33
CA HIS A 226 -32.17 -5.06 26.38
C HIS A 226 -32.20 -6.45 25.72
N HIS A 227 -33.16 -6.72 24.83
CA HIS A 227 -33.15 -7.92 24.00
C HIS A 227 -32.27 -7.71 22.77
N VAL A 228 -31.61 -8.78 22.32
CA VAL A 228 -30.81 -8.79 21.09
C VAL A 228 -31.73 -8.68 19.88
N LYS A 229 -31.55 -7.65 19.06
CA LYS A 229 -32.25 -7.49 17.78
C LYS A 229 -31.79 -8.57 16.81
N ASP A 230 -32.72 -9.08 15.99
CA ASP A 230 -32.37 -9.96 14.88
C ASP A 230 -31.42 -9.25 13.88
N PHE A 231 -30.66 -10.06 13.12
CA PHE A 231 -29.64 -9.55 12.21
C PHE A 231 -30.18 -8.55 11.18
N LYS A 232 -31.35 -8.82 10.60
CA LYS A 232 -31.93 -7.99 9.54
C LYS A 232 -32.41 -6.64 10.09
N SER A 233 -33.11 -6.66 11.22
CA SER A 233 -33.56 -5.44 11.93
C SER A 233 -32.38 -4.60 12.41
N TRP A 234 -31.34 -5.24 12.97
CA TRP A 234 -30.13 -4.55 13.37
C TRP A 234 -29.41 -3.90 12.18
N PHE A 235 -29.23 -4.65 11.09
CA PHE A 235 -28.49 -4.17 9.92
C PHE A 235 -29.22 -3.04 9.20
N THR A 236 -30.53 -3.19 8.94
CA THR A 236 -31.30 -2.19 8.18
C THR A 236 -31.45 -0.86 8.93
N LYS A 237 -31.54 -0.90 10.27
CA LYS A 237 -31.65 0.30 11.12
C LYS A 237 -30.31 0.97 11.44
N THR A 238 -29.18 0.38 11.04
CA THR A 238 -27.84 0.88 11.36
C THR A 238 -27.10 1.34 10.09
N ASP A 239 -27.32 2.58 9.66
CA ASP A 239 -26.72 3.13 8.40
C ASP A 239 -25.19 2.98 8.34
N ILE A 240 -24.49 3.16 9.47
CA ILE A 240 -23.02 3.05 9.52
C ILE A 240 -22.51 1.62 9.21
N MET A 241 -23.36 0.59 9.32
CA MET A 241 -23.00 -0.79 8.96
C MET A 241 -23.13 -1.06 7.46
N GLN A 242 -23.85 -0.22 6.72
CA GLN A 242 -23.96 -0.30 5.27
C GLN A 242 -22.70 0.27 4.62
N ASN A 243 -22.10 -0.47 3.70
CA ASN A 243 -20.82 -0.19 3.06
C ASN A 243 -19.70 0.09 4.08
N TYR A 244 -19.67 -0.68 5.17
CA TYR A 244 -18.76 -0.44 6.29
C TYR A 244 -17.29 -0.52 5.86
N ILE A 245 -16.91 -1.48 5.01
CA ILE A 245 -15.52 -1.62 4.54
C ILE A 245 -15.10 -0.33 3.83
N THR A 246 -15.93 0.15 2.92
CA THR A 246 -15.71 1.38 2.14
C THR A 246 -15.64 2.59 3.05
N ARG A 247 -16.59 2.76 3.98
CA ARG A 247 -16.58 3.87 4.96
C ARG A 247 -15.32 3.85 5.83
N PHE A 248 -14.89 2.67 6.28
CA PHE A 248 -13.69 2.50 7.09
C PHE A 248 -12.43 2.85 6.30
N LEU A 249 -12.30 2.33 5.08
CA LEU A 249 -11.17 2.63 4.20
C LEU A 249 -11.13 4.10 3.85
N ARG A 250 -12.28 4.74 3.55
CA ARG A 250 -12.36 6.17 3.30
C ARG A 250 -11.84 6.98 4.49
N LEU A 251 -12.23 6.62 5.71
CA LEU A 251 -11.68 7.25 6.92
C LEU A 251 -10.16 7.08 6.99
N ARG A 252 -9.65 5.87 6.76
CA ARG A 252 -8.22 5.57 6.93
C ARG A 252 -7.33 6.02 5.79
N VAL A 253 -7.88 6.22 4.61
CA VAL A 253 -7.10 6.62 3.44
C VAL A 253 -7.26 8.12 3.17
N MET A 254 -8.46 8.66 3.30
CA MET A 254 -8.80 10.04 2.93
C MET A 254 -9.09 10.95 4.14
N ASN A 255 -9.13 10.42 5.37
CA ASN A 255 -9.51 11.15 6.58
C ASN A 255 -10.94 11.74 6.53
N VAL A 256 -11.86 11.08 5.82
CA VAL A 256 -13.27 11.49 5.74
C VAL A 256 -14.11 10.63 6.68
N GLY A 257 -14.83 11.27 7.60
CA GLY A 257 -15.64 10.61 8.65
C GLY A 257 -16.62 9.56 8.11
N MET A 258 -16.87 8.51 8.90
CA MET A 258 -17.67 7.35 8.46
C MET A 258 -19.15 7.66 8.20
N THR A 259 -19.72 8.70 8.82
CA THR A 259 -21.15 9.06 8.71
C THR A 259 -21.48 9.85 7.45
N LYS A 260 -20.50 10.48 6.79
CA LYS A 260 -20.76 11.22 5.53
C LYS A 260 -21.24 10.28 4.43
N LYS A 261 -22.14 10.76 3.55
CA LYS A 261 -22.61 10.01 2.38
C LYS A 261 -21.44 9.53 1.53
N LEU A 262 -21.49 8.29 1.03
CA LEU A 262 -20.49 7.74 0.11
C LEU A 262 -20.76 8.24 -1.32
N THR A 263 -19.71 8.42 -2.10
CA THR A 263 -19.78 8.77 -3.53
C THR A 263 -18.89 7.85 -4.34
N GLU A 264 -19.14 7.68 -5.64
CA GLU A 264 -18.29 6.87 -6.54
C GLU A 264 -16.81 7.31 -6.54
N LYS A 265 -16.55 8.62 -6.34
CA LYS A 265 -15.19 9.17 -6.20
C LYS A 265 -14.44 8.54 -5.03
N ASP A 266 -15.12 8.20 -3.94
CA ASP A 266 -14.52 7.51 -2.79
C ASP A 266 -14.00 6.13 -3.19
N ILE A 267 -14.78 5.37 -3.96
CA ILE A 267 -14.42 4.02 -4.42
C ILE A 267 -13.24 4.08 -5.39
N ILE A 268 -13.30 4.97 -6.38
CA ILE A 268 -12.22 5.16 -7.36
C ILE A 268 -10.91 5.48 -6.65
N PHE A 269 -10.95 6.37 -5.65
CA PHE A 269 -9.76 6.75 -4.89
C PHE A 269 -9.19 5.57 -4.10
N ILE A 270 -10.04 4.81 -3.39
CA ILE A 270 -9.60 3.62 -2.63
C ILE A 270 -8.98 2.58 -3.56
N LYS A 271 -9.61 2.29 -4.71
CA LYS A 271 -9.08 1.33 -5.72
C LYS A 271 -7.73 1.77 -6.26
N ASN A 272 -7.56 3.08 -6.52
CA ASN A 272 -6.27 3.60 -6.98
C ASN A 272 -5.19 3.44 -5.90
N VAL A 273 -5.50 3.74 -4.65
CA VAL A 273 -4.56 3.53 -3.53
C VAL A 273 -4.21 2.06 -3.34
N PHE A 274 -5.16 1.15 -3.55
CA PHE A 274 -4.92 -0.30 -3.44
C PHE A 274 -3.92 -0.84 -4.47
N LYS A 275 -3.75 -0.17 -5.61
CA LYS A 275 -2.71 -0.54 -6.59
C LYS A 275 -1.28 -0.38 -6.04
N ASP A 276 -1.11 0.53 -5.07
CA ASP A 276 0.18 0.79 -4.40
C ASP A 276 0.39 -0.10 -3.15
N PHE A 277 -0.61 -0.90 -2.77
CA PHE A 277 -0.48 -1.78 -1.61
C PHE A 277 0.45 -2.95 -1.95
N TYR A 278 1.35 -3.25 -1.02
CA TYR A 278 2.26 -4.38 -1.16
C TYR A 278 1.50 -5.71 -1.20
N PHE A 279 0.49 -5.87 -0.35
CA PHE A 279 -0.30 -7.09 -0.30
C PHE A 279 -1.74 -6.83 0.15
N ILE A 280 -2.70 -7.40 -0.58
CA ILE A 280 -4.12 -7.42 -0.24
C ILE A 280 -4.50 -8.88 0.05
N GLY A 281 -4.73 -9.19 1.32
CA GLY A 281 -5.09 -10.53 1.78
C GLY A 281 -6.60 -10.74 1.86
N LEU A 282 -7.05 -11.97 1.66
CA LEU A 282 -8.45 -12.36 1.80
C LEU A 282 -8.62 -13.26 3.03
N THR A 283 -9.61 -12.96 3.88
CA THR A 283 -9.87 -13.68 5.14
C THR A 283 -10.25 -15.14 4.89
N GLU A 284 -10.93 -15.41 3.79
CA GLU A 284 -11.36 -16.71 3.32
C GLU A 284 -10.16 -17.59 2.92
N ARG A 285 -8.99 -16.99 2.69
CA ARG A 285 -7.78 -17.69 2.24
C ARG A 285 -6.80 -17.84 3.38
N GLN A 286 -6.73 -19.04 3.95
CA GLN A 286 -5.79 -19.33 5.03
C GLN A 286 -4.33 -19.07 4.66
N GLU A 287 -3.94 -19.32 3.41
CA GLU A 287 -2.58 -19.07 2.91
C GLU A 287 -2.18 -17.59 3.01
N ASP A 288 -3.12 -16.67 2.84
CA ASP A 288 -2.82 -15.24 2.89
C ASP A 288 -2.39 -14.84 4.30
N TYR A 289 -3.03 -15.38 5.33
CA TYR A 289 -2.58 -15.21 6.72
C TYR A 289 -1.20 -15.82 6.95
N LEU A 290 -0.94 -17.02 6.42
CA LEU A 290 0.39 -17.64 6.52
C LEU A 290 1.46 -16.79 5.85
N PHE A 291 1.15 -16.19 4.70
CA PHE A 291 2.03 -15.25 4.02
C PHE A 291 2.32 -14.03 4.92
N LEU A 292 1.28 -13.40 5.47
CA LEU A 292 1.42 -12.28 6.39
C LEU A 292 2.28 -12.63 7.61
N TYR A 293 2.05 -13.79 8.24
CA TYR A 293 2.86 -14.29 9.35
C TYR A 293 4.34 -14.48 8.99
N GLY A 294 4.60 -14.89 7.75
CA GLY A 294 5.95 -15.01 7.24
C GLY A 294 6.65 -13.65 7.08
N LEU A 295 5.93 -12.60 6.69
CA LEU A 295 6.52 -11.26 6.44
C LEU A 295 7.14 -10.62 7.68
N PHE A 296 6.49 -10.74 8.85
CA PHE A 296 7.03 -10.20 10.10
C PHE A 296 7.84 -11.23 10.92
N GLY A 297 8.00 -12.44 10.39
CA GLY A 297 8.92 -13.45 10.94
C GLY A 297 8.38 -14.17 12.17
N VAL A 298 7.13 -14.65 12.13
CA VAL A 298 6.59 -15.51 13.20
C VAL A 298 7.51 -16.71 13.46
N LYS A 299 7.99 -16.83 14.70
CA LYS A 299 8.87 -17.93 15.14
C LYS A 299 8.11 -19.20 15.54
N ARG A 300 6.88 -19.04 16.05
CA ARG A 300 6.03 -20.14 16.53
C ARG A 300 4.56 -19.81 16.27
N PHE A 301 3.78 -20.83 15.90
CA PHE A 301 2.34 -20.66 15.72
C PHE A 301 1.61 -20.80 17.07
N TYR A 302 0.88 -19.77 17.49
CA TYR A 302 0.01 -19.80 18.66
C TYR A 302 -1.41 -20.21 18.26
N GLU A 303 -2.22 -20.66 19.22
CA GLU A 303 -3.57 -21.15 18.93
C GLU A 303 -4.47 -20.05 18.37
N ASP A 304 -5.42 -20.47 17.53
CA ASP A 304 -6.45 -19.61 17.00
C ASP A 304 -7.33 -19.13 18.18
N ARG A 305 -7.27 -17.83 18.48
CA ARG A 305 -8.08 -17.19 19.53
C ARG A 305 -9.50 -16.85 19.07
N ASN A 306 -9.76 -17.02 17.78
CA ASN A 306 -11.07 -16.78 17.18
C ASN A 306 -11.89 -18.07 17.20
N VAL A 307 -12.53 -18.36 18.32
CA VAL A 307 -13.66 -19.30 18.39
C VAL A 307 -14.89 -18.47 18.75
N SER A 308 -15.48 -17.78 17.78
CA SER A 308 -16.73 -17.07 18.01
C SER A 308 -17.87 -18.09 18.02
N VAL A 309 -18.64 -18.14 19.10
CA VAL A 309 -19.96 -18.78 19.13
C VAL A 309 -20.82 -18.21 18.00
N ARG A 310 -21.42 -19.09 17.18
CA ARG A 310 -22.26 -18.65 16.05
C ARG A 310 -23.68 -18.46 16.56
N TYR A 311 -24.11 -17.22 16.75
CA TYR A 311 -25.48 -16.88 17.15
C TYR A 311 -26.41 -16.74 15.94
N TYR A 312 -25.86 -16.26 14.82
CA TYR A 312 -26.57 -16.14 13.56
C TYR A 312 -25.84 -16.94 12.48
N GLU A 313 -26.59 -17.81 11.81
CA GLU A 313 -26.20 -18.48 10.58
C GLU A 313 -27.06 -17.91 9.43
N PRO A 314 -26.42 -17.27 8.43
CA PRO A 314 -27.16 -16.55 7.40
C PRO A 314 -27.86 -17.47 6.39
N GLY A 315 -29.07 -17.09 5.98
CA GLY A 315 -29.78 -17.69 4.85
C GLY A 315 -29.48 -17.02 3.50
N ARG A 316 -29.85 -17.67 2.39
CA ARG A 316 -29.61 -17.19 1.01
C ARG A 316 -30.35 -15.88 0.68
N GLN A 317 -31.56 -15.68 1.21
CA GLN A 317 -32.34 -14.46 0.98
C GLN A 317 -31.72 -13.23 1.67
N ASP A 318 -31.09 -13.42 2.83
CA ASP A 318 -30.45 -12.33 3.58
C ASP A 318 -29.26 -11.75 2.81
N GLU A 319 -28.50 -12.59 2.12
CA GLU A 319 -27.36 -12.16 1.32
C GLU A 319 -27.77 -11.27 0.14
N ILE A 320 -28.91 -11.54 -0.51
CA ILE A 320 -29.40 -10.75 -1.65
C ILE A 320 -29.74 -9.32 -1.22
N ILE A 321 -30.52 -9.18 -0.14
CA ILE A 321 -30.90 -7.87 0.41
C ILE A 321 -29.65 -7.13 0.89
N PHE A 322 -28.77 -7.84 1.59
CA PHE A 322 -27.51 -7.28 2.07
C PHE A 322 -26.64 -6.75 0.93
N LYS A 323 -26.51 -7.50 -0.17
CA LYS A 323 -25.71 -7.10 -1.33
C LYS A 323 -26.21 -5.81 -1.98
N LYS A 324 -27.53 -5.61 -2.08
CA LYS A 324 -28.11 -4.36 -2.61
C LYS A 324 -27.73 -3.13 -1.76
N MET A 325 -27.66 -3.28 -0.44
CA MET A 325 -27.32 -2.19 0.48
C MET A 325 -25.80 -1.98 0.65
N ASN A 326 -24.97 -2.90 0.15
CA ASN A 326 -23.50 -2.88 0.31
C ASN A 326 -22.74 -2.94 -1.02
N GLN A 327 -23.30 -2.37 -2.09
CA GLN A 327 -22.71 -2.45 -3.43
C GLN A 327 -21.25 -1.99 -3.49
N PHE A 328 -20.88 -0.92 -2.80
CA PHE A 328 -19.52 -0.40 -2.79
C PHE A 328 -18.55 -1.33 -2.05
N ASP A 329 -18.97 -1.97 -0.96
CA ASP A 329 -18.15 -2.97 -0.28
C ASP A 329 -17.87 -4.18 -1.19
N TYR A 330 -18.89 -4.63 -1.94
CA TYR A 330 -18.70 -5.70 -2.92
C TYR A 330 -17.78 -5.28 -4.06
N GLU A 331 -17.91 -4.06 -4.59
CA GLU A 331 -17.02 -3.58 -5.65
C GLU A 331 -15.55 -3.56 -5.20
N ILE A 332 -15.27 -3.00 -4.02
CA ILE A 332 -13.92 -3.01 -3.43
C ILE A 332 -13.42 -4.43 -3.19
N TYR A 333 -14.29 -5.33 -2.72
CA TYR A 333 -13.93 -6.71 -2.42
C TYR A 333 -13.59 -7.52 -3.69
N GLU A 334 -14.39 -7.39 -4.75
CA GLU A 334 -14.12 -8.07 -6.03
C GLU A 334 -12.83 -7.58 -6.68
N ASP A 335 -12.56 -6.27 -6.67
CA ASP A 335 -11.29 -5.71 -7.14
C ASP A 335 -10.10 -6.27 -6.33
N SER A 336 -10.29 -6.40 -5.01
CA SER A 336 -9.30 -6.97 -4.10
C SER A 336 -9.01 -8.46 -4.38
N ILE A 337 -10.01 -9.24 -4.81
CA ILE A 337 -9.82 -10.62 -5.26
C ILE A 337 -8.89 -10.66 -6.47
N GLN A 338 -9.10 -9.76 -7.44
CA GLN A 338 -8.26 -9.70 -8.65
C GLN A 338 -6.83 -9.27 -8.32
N LEU A 339 -6.66 -8.24 -7.47
CA LEU A 339 -5.34 -7.79 -7.02
C LEU A 339 -4.59 -8.88 -6.25
N ASN A 340 -5.27 -9.61 -5.36
CA ASN A 340 -4.70 -10.76 -4.66
C ASN A 340 -4.23 -11.85 -5.64
N LYS A 341 -5.09 -12.22 -6.62
CA LYS A 341 -4.77 -13.20 -7.66
C LYS A 341 -3.54 -12.76 -8.46
N LYS A 342 -3.50 -11.51 -8.92
CA LYS A 342 -2.37 -10.92 -9.66
C LYS A 342 -1.09 -10.95 -8.84
N PHE A 343 -1.13 -10.57 -7.56
CA PHE A 343 0.03 -10.64 -6.67
C PHE A 343 0.58 -12.07 -6.57
N ARG A 344 -0.29 -13.06 -6.33
CA ARG A 344 0.11 -14.47 -6.19
C ARG A 344 0.70 -15.03 -7.48
N LEU A 345 0.22 -14.62 -8.64
CA LEU A 345 0.81 -15.02 -9.93
C LEU A 345 2.19 -14.37 -10.11
N ASN A 346 2.29 -13.06 -9.91
CA ASN A 346 3.53 -12.30 -10.11
C ASN A 346 4.64 -12.65 -9.09
N LYS A 347 4.27 -13.06 -7.88
CA LYS A 347 5.19 -13.41 -6.79
C LYS A 347 5.11 -14.88 -6.39
N LYS A 348 4.63 -15.76 -7.29
CA LYS A 348 4.32 -17.18 -7.02
C LYS A 348 5.39 -17.91 -6.22
N ASN A 349 6.64 -17.85 -6.67
CA ASN A 349 7.76 -18.54 -6.01
C ASN A 349 8.00 -18.02 -4.59
N ASN A 350 8.03 -16.70 -4.40
CA ASN A 350 8.22 -16.10 -3.09
C ASN A 350 7.03 -16.38 -2.15
N TYR A 351 5.80 -16.18 -2.63
CA TYR A 351 4.58 -16.43 -1.86
C TYR A 351 4.52 -17.88 -1.39
N ASN A 352 4.72 -18.85 -2.30
CA ASN A 352 4.69 -20.27 -1.97
C ASN A 352 5.83 -20.67 -1.01
N LYS A 353 7.03 -20.12 -1.18
CA LYS A 353 8.16 -20.35 -0.26
C LYS A 353 7.84 -19.88 1.15
N VAL A 354 7.31 -18.65 1.29
CA VAL A 354 6.95 -18.07 2.59
C VAL A 354 5.82 -18.87 3.24
N VAL A 355 4.72 -19.12 2.50
CA VAL A 355 3.57 -19.89 2.98
C VAL A 355 4.00 -21.31 3.39
N GLY A 356 4.79 -21.99 2.57
CA GLY A 356 5.28 -23.35 2.84
C GLY A 356 6.13 -23.42 4.11
N LYS A 357 7.01 -22.44 4.34
CA LYS A 357 7.80 -22.34 5.58
C LYS A 357 6.91 -22.22 6.82
N VAL A 358 5.93 -21.32 6.78
CA VAL A 358 5.01 -21.10 7.92
C VAL A 358 4.09 -22.30 8.13
N ARG A 359 3.61 -22.94 7.05
CA ARG A 359 2.77 -24.15 7.12
C ARG A 359 3.50 -25.29 7.82
N LYS A 360 4.77 -25.54 7.48
CA LYS A 360 5.61 -26.55 8.15
C LYS A 360 5.75 -26.26 9.66
N MET A 361 5.95 -24.99 10.04
CA MET A 361 6.01 -24.58 11.46
C MET A 361 4.69 -24.84 12.20
N ARG A 362 3.54 -24.52 11.57
CA ARG A 362 2.21 -24.77 12.16
C ARG A 362 1.93 -26.28 12.33
N GLY A 363 2.31 -27.10 11.34
CA GLY A 363 2.18 -28.57 11.39
C GLY A 363 2.96 -29.19 12.55
N LYS A 364 4.25 -28.84 12.71
CA LYS A 364 5.08 -29.30 13.84
C LYS A 364 4.45 -28.94 15.20
N THR A 365 3.83 -27.76 15.30
CA THR A 365 3.17 -27.32 16.54
C THR A 365 1.93 -28.15 16.86
N LYS A 366 1.14 -28.56 15.85
CA LYS A 366 0.00 -29.48 16.05
C LYS A 366 0.46 -30.88 16.48
N ILE A 367 1.52 -31.41 15.86
CA ILE A 367 2.06 -32.75 16.17
C ILE A 367 2.58 -32.82 17.61
N LEU A 368 3.37 -31.82 18.05
CA LEU A 368 3.87 -31.75 19.42
C LEU A 368 2.71 -31.76 20.43
N LYS A 369 1.63 -31.01 20.18
CA LYS A 369 0.46 -30.99 21.06
C LYS A 369 -0.27 -32.31 21.14
N ASN A 370 -0.42 -33.02 20.02
CA ASN A 370 -1.03 -34.34 20.02
C ASN A 370 -0.16 -35.34 20.80
N LYS A 371 1.17 -35.19 20.75
CA LYS A 371 2.10 -36.00 21.55
C LYS A 371 1.97 -35.69 23.05
N TYR A 372 1.92 -34.41 23.46
CA TYR A 372 1.72 -34.02 24.86
C TYR A 372 0.34 -34.42 25.39
N LYS A 373 -0.74 -34.23 24.62
CA LYS A 373 -2.09 -34.70 24.99
C LYS A 373 -2.20 -36.22 25.11
N LYS A 374 -1.35 -36.97 24.40
CA LYS A 374 -1.28 -38.43 24.52
C LYS A 374 -0.49 -38.86 25.76
N ILE A 375 0.50 -38.06 26.18
CA ILE A 375 1.27 -38.28 27.41
C ILE A 375 0.47 -37.87 28.65
N GLU A 376 -0.37 -36.84 28.60
CA GLU A 376 -1.28 -36.46 29.70
C GLU A 376 -2.51 -37.39 29.85
N ARG A 377 -2.68 -38.35 28.93
CA ARG A 377 -3.77 -39.36 28.94
C ARG A 377 -3.27 -40.77 29.24
N LEU A 378 -1.96 -40.94 29.41
CA LEU A 378 -1.30 -42.13 29.94
C LEU A 378 -0.88 -41.81 31.37
#